data_AF-A0A7Y8RYW2-F1
#
_entry.id   AF-A0A7Y8RYW2-F1
#
_cell.length_a   1.000
_cell.length_b   1.000
_cell.length_c   1.000
_cell.angle_alpha   90.00
_cell.angle_beta   90.00
_cell.angle_gamma   90.00
#
_symmetry.space_group_name_H-M   'P 1'
#
loop_
_entity.id
_entity.type
_entity.pdbx_description
1 polymer ?
#
loop_
_entity_poly.entity_id
_entity_poly.type
_entity_poly.pdbx_seq_one_letter_code
_entity_poly.pdbx_strand_id
1 'polypeptide(L)' 'MSAINAFLTILIAVFTAGSFYYLRLLGFSASYPPKRVLKQKALFCAGGACVLLLLLFCIRLLI' A
#
# COMPACT_ATOMS: atom_id res chain seq x y z
N MET A 1 -8.06 0.71 -21.77
CA MET A 1 -8.00 -0.46 -20.86
C MET A 1 -6.58 -0.77 -20.39
N SER A 2 -5.58 -0.90 -21.27
CA SER A 2 -4.19 -1.22 -20.83
C SER A 2 -3.54 -0.14 -19.96
N ALA A 3 -3.69 1.15 -20.30
CA ALA A 3 -3.09 2.25 -19.53
C ALA A 3 -3.65 2.38 -18.11
N ILE A 4 -4.95 2.14 -17.92
CA ILE A 4 -5.61 2.18 -16.60
C ILE A 4 -5.08 1.03 -15.72
N ASN A 5 -4.95 -0.17 -16.27
CA ASN A 5 -4.39 -1.31 -15.56
C ASN A 5 -2.91 -1.10 -15.19
N ALA A 6 -2.13 -0.50 -16.09
CA ALA A 6 -0.72 -0.14 -15.83
C ALA A 6 -0.62 0.91 -14.71
N PHE A 7 -1.46 1.94 -14.75
CA PHE A 7 -1.50 2.96 -13.70
C PHE A 7 -1.89 2.38 -12.33
N LEU A 8 -2.92 1.52 -12.29
CA LEU A 8 -3.35 0.88 -11.05
C LEU A 8 -2.26 -0.02 -10.46
N THR A 9 -1.58 -0.79 -11.30
CA THR A 9 -0.49 -1.68 -10.86
C THR A 9 0.71 -0.91 -10.31
N ILE A 10 1.06 0.23 -10.91
CA ILE A 10 2.09 1.13 -10.35
C ILE A 10 1.66 1.66 -8.99
N LEU A 11 0.41 2.12 -8.85
CA LEU A 11 -0.13 2.58 -7.56
C LEU A 11 -0.08 1.48 -6.49
N ILE A 12 -0.52 0.26 -6.83
CA ILE A 12 -0.46 -0.90 -5.92
C ILE A 12 0.99 -1.14 -5.47
N ALA A 13 1.95 -1.12 -6.41
CA ALA A 13 3.36 -1.32 -6.09
C ALA A 13 3.89 -0.23 -5.13
N VAL A 14 3.56 1.04 -5.36
CA VAL A 14 3.96 2.16 -4.48
C VAL A 14 3.36 2.02 -3.09
N PHE A 15 2.06 1.71 -2.97
CA PHE A 15 1.40 1.53 -1.68
C PHE A 15 1.97 0.32 -0.91
N THR A 16 2.29 -0.76 -1.63
CA THR A 16 2.89 -1.96 -1.05
C THR A 16 4.31 -1.66 -0.55
N ALA A 17 5.14 -1.02 -1.37
CA ALA A 17 6.48 -0.58 -0.99
C ALA A 17 6.46 0.39 0.21
N GLY A 18 5.50 1.33 0.23
CA GLY A 18 5.28 2.23 1.35
C GLY A 18 4.93 1.48 2.64
N SER A 19 4.09 0.46 2.57
CA SER A 19 3.76 -0.38 3.74
C SER A 19 5.00 -1.10 4.29
N PHE A 20 5.79 -1.74 3.42
CA PHE A 20 7.05 -2.37 3.80
C PHE A 20 8.06 -1.39 4.38
N TYR A 21 8.14 -0.18 3.84
CA TYR A 21 9.00 0.88 4.36
C TYR A 21 8.65 1.22 5.81
N TYR A 22 7.37 1.48 6.11
CA TYR A 22 6.94 1.80 7.48
C TYR A 22 7.06 0.60 8.44
N LEU A 23 6.84 -0.63 7.96
CA LEU A 23 7.10 -1.85 8.74
C LEU A 23 8.58 -2.03 9.08
N ARG A 24 9.46 -1.76 8.13
CA ARG A 24 10.91 -1.79 8.38
C ARG A 24 11.31 -0.72 9.39
N LEU A 25 10.77 0.50 9.23
CA LEU A 25 11.05 1.63 10.13
C LEU A 25 10.56 1.36 11.57
N LEU A 26 9.51 0.56 11.75
CA LEU A 26 9.07 0.09 13.08
C LEU A 26 10.13 -0.75 13.81
N GLY A 27 10.91 -1.53 13.08
CA GLY A 27 11.99 -2.35 13.63
C GLY A 27 13.20 -1.53 14.11
N PHE A 28 13.46 -0.39 13.48
CA PHE A 28 14.61 0.48 13.79
C PHE A 28 14.28 1.67 14.69
N SER A 29 13.00 1.94 14.97
CA SER A 29 12.57 3.08 15.78
C SER A 29 12.80 2.86 17.29
N ALA A 30 13.84 3.48 17.83
CA ALA A 30 14.15 3.46 19.27
C ALA A 30 13.33 4.48 20.10
N SER A 31 13.14 5.72 19.63
CA SER A 31 12.48 6.79 20.42
C SER A 31 11.53 7.68 19.61
N TYR A 32 11.87 8.02 18.36
CA TYR A 32 10.99 8.75 17.43
C TYR A 32 11.20 8.23 16.00
N PRO A 33 10.16 8.19 15.15
CA PRO A 33 8.75 8.54 15.41
C PRO A 33 8.00 7.48 16.23
N PRO A 34 6.92 7.86 16.96
CA PRO A 34 6.18 6.96 17.81
C PRO A 34 5.65 5.74 17.04
N LYS A 35 5.90 4.53 17.58
CA LYS A 35 5.56 3.24 16.93
C LYS A 35 4.08 3.14 16.52
N ARG A 36 3.17 3.80 17.25
CA ARG A 36 1.73 3.84 16.90
C ARG A 36 1.48 4.53 15.56
N VAL A 37 2.16 5.65 15.30
CA VAL A 37 2.01 6.42 14.05
C VAL A 37 2.58 5.66 12.87
N LEU A 38 3.73 5.00 13.06
CA LEU A 38 4.32 4.13 12.04
C LEU A 38 3.40 2.94 11.69
N LYS A 39 2.79 2.31 12.70
CA LYS A 39 1.80 1.24 12.48
C LYS A 39 0.57 1.74 11.73
N GLN A 40 0.02 2.90 12.10
CA GLN A 40 -1.11 3.51 11.40
C GLN A 40 -0.78 3.82 9.93
N LYS A 41 0.41 4.36 9.65
CA LYS A 41 0.88 4.62 8.28
C LYS A 41 1.08 3.32 7.48
N ALA A 42 1.68 2.30 8.10
CA ALA A 42 1.85 0.99 7.47
C ALA A 42 0.50 0.34 7.13
N LEU A 43 -0.48 0.41 8.05
CA LEU A 43 -1.85 -0.07 7.86
C LEU A 43 -2.60 0.72 6.81
N PHE A 44 -2.45 2.05 6.77
CA PHE A 44 -3.04 2.88 5.73
C PHE A 44 -2.50 2.52 4.35
N CYS A 45 -1.18 2.36 4.22
CA CYS A 45 -0.56 1.91 2.97
C CYS A 45 -1.02 0.49 2.57
N ALA A 46 -1.09 -0.44 3.52
CA ALA A 46 -1.58 -1.80 3.26
C ALA A 46 -3.06 -1.81 2.85
N GLY A 47 -3.90 -1.04 3.54
CA GLY A 47 -5.32 -0.89 3.23
C GLY A 47 -5.53 -0.28 1.84
N GLY A 48 -4.78 0.77 1.50
CA GLY A 48 -4.81 1.37 0.16
C GLY A 48 -4.42 0.39 -0.95
N ALA A 49 -3.35 -0.40 -0.75
CA ALA A 49 -2.99 -1.46 -1.69
C ALA A 49 -4.09 -2.52 -1.83
N CYS A 50 -4.74 -2.90 -0.74
CA CYS A 50 -5.81 -3.90 -0.72
C CYS A 50 -7.05 -3.41 -1.49
N VAL A 51 -7.46 -2.15 -1.27
CA VAL A 51 -8.58 -1.52 -2.00
C VAL A 51 -8.27 -1.43 -3.49
N LEU A 52 -7.05 -1.04 -3.86
CA LEU A 52 -6.63 -0.96 -5.26
C LEU A 52 -6.59 -2.35 -5.93
N LEU A 53 -6.16 -3.40 -5.20
CA LEU A 53 -6.19 -4.79 -5.68
C LEU A 53 -7.63 -5.27 -5.91
N LEU A 54 -8.54 -4.99 -4.97
CA LEU A 54 -9.96 -5.30 -5.14
C LEU A 54 -10.55 -4.58 -6.35
N LEU A 55 -10.22 -3.30 -6.54
CA LEU A 55 -10.68 -2.51 -7.68
C LEU A 55 -10.13 -3.07 -9.01
N LEU A 56 -8.84 -3.44 -9.05
CA LEU A 56 -8.25 -4.11 -10.22
C LEU A 56 -8.94 -5.43 -10.53
N PHE A 57 -9.25 -6.22 -9.51
CA PHE A 57 -9.95 -7.49 -9.63
C PHE A 57 -11.37 -7.29 -10.18
N CYS A 58 -12.13 -6.33 -9.65
CA CYS A 58 -13.46 -6.01 -10.16
C CYS A 58 -13.45 -5.56 -11.62
N ILE A 59 -12.48 -4.71 -12.01
CA ILE A 59 -12.32 -4.28 -13.41
C ILE A 59 -12.01 -5.48 -14.32
N ARG A 60 -11.12 -6.38 -13.89
CA ARG A 60 -10.77 -7.61 -14.61
C ARG A 60 -11.90 -8.64 -14.69
N LEU A 61 -12.85 -8.60 -13.76
CA LEU A 61 -14.00 -9.50 -13.75
C LEU A 61 -15.12 -9.00 -14.68
N LEU A 62 -15.24 -7.68 -14.82
CA LEU A 62 -16.28 -7.03 -15.62
C LEU A 62 -15.96 -6.99 -17.13
N ILE A 63 -14.67 -7.06 -17.49
CA ILE A 63 -14.13 -6.94 -18.85
C ILE A 63 -13.33 -8.19 -19.19
#